data_AF-A0A9X4C6H7-F1
#
_entry.id   AF-A0A9X4C6H7-F1
#
_cell.length_a   1.000
_cell.length_b   1.000
_cell.length_c   1.000
_cell.angle_alpha   90.00
_cell.angle_beta   90.00
_cell.angle_gamma   90.00
#
_symmetry.space_group_name_H-M   'P 1'
#
loop_
_entity.id
_entity.type
_entity.pdbx_description
1 polymer ?
#
loop_
_entity_poly.entity_id
_entity_poly.type
_entity_poly.pdbx_seq_one_letter_code
_entity_poly.pdbx_strand_id
1 'polypeptide(L)'
;MIDPKQVLRPAGYKPYKGNKADLIAEGERLSKDAKLSTNGLACMTCHQANGAYQATFAKPYSHPVQMAQDIGIKKINLDEMIQLCMLKPMAAKPLPWKSKELVSLVAYFGEVQKGFKPSAAMANPCAAKNPCAAKKM
;
A
#
# COMPACT_ATOMS: atom_id res chain seq x y z
N MET A 1 -18.11 0.90 -6.25
CA MET A 1 -17.03 0.08 -6.85
C MET A 1 -15.91 1.03 -7.26
N ILE A 2 -14.64 0.71 -6.99
CA ILE A 2 -13.51 1.55 -7.43
C ILE A 2 -13.24 1.24 -8.91
N ASP A 3 -13.20 2.27 -9.76
CA ASP A 3 -12.81 2.12 -11.16
C ASP A 3 -11.27 2.03 -11.25
N PRO A 4 -10.71 0.99 -11.88
CA PRO A 4 -9.26 0.86 -12.10
C PRO A 4 -8.59 2.10 -12.69
N LYS A 5 -9.30 2.86 -13.53
CA LYS A 5 -8.78 4.09 -14.15
C LYS A 5 -8.45 5.18 -13.12
N GLN A 6 -9.02 5.12 -11.91
CA GLN A 6 -8.73 6.07 -10.84
C GLN A 6 -7.36 5.82 -10.18
N VAL A 7 -6.83 4.61 -10.30
CA VAL A 7 -5.58 4.19 -9.62
C VAL A 7 -4.45 3.90 -10.58
N LEU A 8 -4.73 3.63 -11.86
CA LEU A 8 -3.70 3.37 -12.87
C LEU A 8 -3.00 4.66 -13.31
N ARG A 9 -1.68 4.58 -13.50
CA ARG A 9 -0.89 5.70 -14.01
C ARG A 9 -1.44 6.20 -15.35
N PRO A 10 -1.53 7.53 -15.56
CA PRO A 10 -1.89 8.09 -16.85
C PRO A 10 -0.77 7.84 -17.88
N ALA A 11 -1.13 7.83 -19.16
CA ALA A 11 -0.16 7.71 -20.25
C ALA A 11 0.89 8.84 -20.18
N GLY A 12 2.16 8.49 -20.36
CA GLY A 12 3.27 9.45 -20.32
C GLY A 12 3.62 9.97 -18.92
N TYR A 13 3.17 9.28 -17.87
CA TYR A 13 3.48 9.65 -16.49
C TYR A 13 5.00 9.77 -16.24
N LYS A 14 5.40 10.90 -15.64
CA LYS A 14 6.73 11.13 -15.09
C LYS A 14 6.56 11.63 -13.65
N PRO A 15 7.20 10.98 -12.67
CA PRO A 15 7.09 11.40 -11.28
C PRO A 15 7.73 12.78 -11.06
N TYR A 16 7.24 13.49 -10.05
CA TYR A 16 7.88 14.71 -9.57
C TYR A 16 9.33 14.43 -9.18
N LYS A 17 10.23 15.38 -9.48
CA LYS A 17 11.65 15.28 -9.12
C LYS A 17 11.93 16.18 -7.93
N GLY A 18 12.50 15.63 -6.87
CA GLY A 18 12.91 16.35 -5.67
C GLY A 18 14.08 15.66 -4.98
N ASN A 19 14.61 16.30 -3.94
CA ASN A 19 15.63 15.70 -3.09
C ASN A 19 15.05 14.46 -2.39
N LYS A 20 15.73 13.32 -2.50
CA LYS A 20 15.24 12.04 -1.96
C LYS A 20 15.03 12.08 -0.44
N ALA A 21 15.94 12.71 0.32
CA ALA A 21 15.84 12.77 1.77
C ALA A 21 14.61 13.58 2.21
N ASP A 22 14.39 14.74 1.57
CA ASP A 22 13.22 15.59 1.84
C ASP A 22 11.91 14.86 1.50
N LEU A 23 11.89 14.12 0.39
CA LEU A 23 10.73 13.32 -0.03
C LEU A 23 10.42 12.19 0.96
N ILE A 24 11.45 11.52 1.50
CA ILE A 24 11.26 10.48 2.51
C ILE A 24 10.71 11.08 3.81
N ALA A 25 11.30 12.17 4.30
CA ALA A 25 10.86 12.83 5.52
C ALA A 25 9.41 13.34 5.41
N GLU A 26 9.05 13.95 4.28
CA GLU A 26 7.68 14.38 4.00
C GLU A 26 6.73 13.19 3.85
N GLY A 27 7.17 12.10 3.22
CA GLY A 27 6.38 10.88 3.07
C GLY A 27 6.09 10.23 4.42
N GLU A 28 7.06 10.21 5.33
CA GLU A 28 6.85 9.72 6.69
C GLU A 28 5.82 10.58 7.44
N ARG A 29 5.93 11.91 7.35
CA ARG A 29 4.97 12.84 7.94
C ARG A 29 3.55 12.60 7.41
N LEU A 30 3.40 12.56 6.09
CA LEU A 30 2.12 12.33 5.41
C LEU A 30 1.53 10.95 5.76
N SER A 31 2.37 9.93 5.91
CA SER A 31 1.89 8.57 6.24
C SER A 31 1.15 8.49 7.59
N LYS A 32 1.40 9.46 8.48
CA LYS A 32 0.78 9.59 9.82
C LYS A 32 -0.36 10.62 9.83
N ASP A 33 -0.63 11.30 8.72
CA ASP A 33 -1.61 12.38 8.64
C ASP A 33 -3.02 11.85 8.33
N ALA A 34 -3.86 11.76 9.36
CA ALA A 34 -5.25 11.34 9.22
C ALA A 34 -6.10 12.30 8.38
N LYS A 35 -5.66 13.56 8.17
CA LYS A 35 -6.37 14.56 7.36
C LYS A 35 -6.40 14.20 5.87
N LEU A 36 -5.59 13.24 5.43
CA LEU A 36 -5.64 12.70 4.07
C LEU A 36 -6.90 11.86 3.82
N SER A 37 -7.58 11.42 4.88
CA SER A 37 -8.80 10.60 4.81
C SER A 37 -10.05 11.39 5.18
N THR A 38 -11.21 10.84 4.82
CA THR A 38 -12.50 11.36 5.32
C THR A 38 -13.01 10.59 6.54
N ASN A 39 -12.35 9.49 6.91
CA ASN A 39 -12.76 8.58 7.98
C ASN A 39 -11.79 8.54 9.17
N GLY A 40 -10.80 9.44 9.22
CA GLY A 40 -9.84 9.56 10.31
C GLY A 40 -8.70 8.54 10.28
N LEU A 41 -8.57 7.73 9.22
CA LEU A 41 -7.46 6.79 9.06
C LEU A 41 -6.24 7.47 8.41
N ALA A 42 -5.05 7.15 8.92
CA ALA A 42 -3.79 7.42 8.24
C ALA A 42 -3.20 6.12 7.69
N CYS A 43 -2.19 6.19 6.83
CA CYS A 43 -1.54 4.98 6.33
C CYS A 43 -0.93 4.14 7.47
N MET A 44 -0.31 4.83 8.44
CA MET A 44 0.29 4.19 9.62
C MET A 44 -0.74 3.62 10.59
N THR A 45 -2.04 3.94 10.47
CA THR A 45 -3.07 3.29 11.28
C THR A 45 -3.10 1.77 11.05
N CYS A 46 -2.78 1.31 9.83
CA CYS A 46 -2.66 -0.12 9.52
C CYS A 46 -1.20 -0.60 9.39
N HIS A 47 -0.30 0.27 8.94
CA HIS A 47 1.07 -0.10 8.56
C HIS A 47 2.13 0.18 9.64
N GLN A 48 1.73 0.61 10.83
CA GLN A 48 2.63 0.72 11.98
C GLN A 48 3.33 -0.62 12.25
N ALA A 49 4.62 -0.56 12.60
CA ALA A 49 5.44 -1.74 12.92
C ALA A 49 5.42 -2.84 11.83
N ASN A 50 5.37 -2.44 10.55
CA ASN A 50 5.26 -3.34 9.40
C ASN A 50 3.98 -4.20 9.39
N GLY A 51 2.91 -3.72 10.02
CA GLY A 51 1.58 -4.33 10.01
C GLY A 51 0.90 -4.30 8.64
N ALA A 52 -0.04 -5.23 8.44
CA ALA A 52 -0.92 -5.32 7.27
C ALA A 52 -0.24 -5.38 5.87
N TYR A 53 1.10 -5.46 5.80
CA TYR A 53 1.81 -5.76 4.57
C TYR A 53 1.72 -7.26 4.28
N GLN A 54 1.50 -7.59 3.02
CA GLN A 54 1.62 -8.97 2.54
C GLN A 54 3.09 -9.32 2.29
N ALA A 55 3.46 -10.60 2.34
CA ALA A 55 4.82 -11.05 2.04
C ALA A 55 5.30 -10.61 0.64
N THR A 56 4.37 -10.44 -0.30
CA THR A 56 4.67 -9.92 -1.65
C THR A 56 5.17 -8.48 -1.64
N PHE A 57 4.95 -7.70 -0.58
CA PHE A 57 5.48 -6.35 -0.45
C PHE A 57 7.01 -6.33 -0.56
N ALA A 58 7.72 -7.39 -0.17
CA ALA A 58 9.17 -7.47 -0.35
C ALA A 58 9.61 -7.62 -1.83
N LYS A 59 8.69 -7.93 -2.75
CA LYS A 59 8.99 -8.11 -4.17
C LYS A 59 9.12 -6.75 -4.86
N PRO A 60 10.07 -6.59 -5.80
CA PRO A 60 10.12 -5.39 -6.64
C PRO A 60 8.77 -5.11 -7.31
N TYR A 61 8.38 -3.84 -7.35
CA TYR A 61 7.23 -3.41 -8.14
C TYR A 61 7.62 -3.33 -9.63
N SER A 62 6.74 -3.65 -10.58
CA SER A 62 5.32 -4.01 -10.40
C SER A 62 5.10 -5.51 -10.14
N HIS A 63 4.21 -5.85 -9.19
CA HIS A 63 3.84 -7.23 -8.87
C HIS A 63 2.33 -7.38 -8.58
N PRO A 64 1.78 -8.61 -8.57
CA PRO A 64 0.38 -8.85 -8.24
C PRO A 64 0.08 -8.62 -6.75
N VAL A 65 -0.99 -7.87 -6.45
CA VAL A 65 -1.50 -7.64 -5.09
C VAL A 65 -2.99 -7.95 -5.06
N GLN A 66 -3.48 -8.69 -4.06
CA GLN A 66 -4.88 -9.14 -4.02
C GLN A 66 -5.88 -7.97 -4.13
N MET A 67 -5.65 -6.89 -3.37
CA MET A 67 -6.51 -5.71 -3.41
C MET A 67 -6.67 -5.10 -4.81
N ALA A 68 -5.60 -5.15 -5.62
CA ALA A 68 -5.60 -4.66 -6.99
C ALA A 68 -6.33 -5.64 -7.93
N GLN A 69 -6.15 -6.95 -7.70
CA GLN A 69 -6.84 -7.99 -8.46
C GLN A 69 -8.36 -7.96 -8.25
N ASP A 70 -8.82 -7.63 -7.04
CA ASP A 70 -10.25 -7.48 -6.73
C ASP A 70 -10.95 -6.43 -7.61
N ILE A 71 -10.19 -5.47 -8.15
CA ILE A 71 -10.68 -4.45 -9.08
C ILE A 71 -10.22 -4.70 -10.52
N GLY A 72 -9.60 -5.84 -10.83
CA GLY A 72 -9.21 -6.21 -12.20
C GLY A 72 -7.80 -5.75 -12.62
N ILE A 73 -6.97 -5.27 -11.69
CA ILE A 73 -5.57 -4.89 -11.97
C ILE A 73 -4.65 -6.09 -11.69
N LYS A 74 -4.02 -6.63 -12.75
CA LYS A 74 -3.18 -7.84 -12.66
C LYS A 74 -1.88 -7.63 -11.91
N LYS A 75 -1.22 -6.49 -12.15
CA LYS A 75 0.01 -6.07 -11.47
C LYS A 75 -0.10 -4.57 -11.22
N ILE A 76 0.33 -4.13 -10.06
CA ILE A 76 0.21 -2.75 -9.62
C ILE A 76 1.61 -2.19 -9.34
N ASN A 77 1.82 -0.89 -9.48
CA ASN A 77 3.02 -0.18 -9.06
C ASN A 77 2.83 0.39 -7.64
N LEU A 78 3.91 0.86 -7.00
CA LEU A 78 3.83 1.35 -5.61
C LEU A 78 2.95 2.62 -5.47
N ASP A 79 3.08 3.58 -6.38
CA ASP A 79 2.22 4.76 -6.46
C ASP A 79 0.75 4.41 -6.72
N GLU A 80 0.48 3.50 -7.65
CA GLU A 80 -0.87 2.98 -7.91
C GLU A 80 -1.47 2.29 -6.67
N MET A 81 -0.65 1.53 -5.93
CA MET A 81 -1.07 0.88 -4.69
C MET A 81 -1.38 1.91 -3.59
N ILE A 82 -0.59 2.98 -3.48
CA ILE A 82 -0.86 4.10 -2.55
C ILE A 82 -2.22 4.74 -2.88
N GLN A 83 -2.49 5.02 -4.15
CA GLN A 83 -3.78 5.56 -4.58
C GLN A 83 -4.94 4.61 -4.23
N LEU A 84 -4.74 3.30 -4.40
CA LEU A 84 -5.74 2.29 -4.04
C LEU A 84 -5.98 2.20 -2.53
N CYS A 85 -4.94 2.30 -1.70
CA CYS A 85 -5.05 2.40 -0.25
C CYS A 85 -5.80 3.66 0.18
N MET A 86 -5.60 4.78 -0.53
CA MET A 86 -6.35 6.00 -0.26
C MET A 86 -7.84 5.83 -0.57
N LEU A 87 -8.18 5.25 -1.72
CA LEU A 87 -9.57 5.06 -2.13
C LEU A 87 -10.33 4.01 -1.29
N LYS A 88 -9.73 2.83 -1.05
CA LYS A 88 -10.45 1.67 -0.51
C LYS A 88 -10.61 1.74 1.02
N PRO A 89 -9.55 1.64 1.84
CA PRO A 89 -9.70 1.74 3.29
C PRO A 89 -9.80 3.17 3.83
N MET A 90 -9.11 4.16 3.24
CA MET A 90 -9.09 5.52 3.81
C MET A 90 -10.25 6.42 3.37
N ALA A 91 -11.14 5.95 2.48
CA ALA A 91 -12.22 6.77 1.92
C ALA A 91 -11.74 8.17 1.45
N ALA A 92 -10.51 8.24 0.94
CA ALA A 92 -9.85 9.47 0.52
C ALA A 92 -10.02 9.66 -0.98
N LYS A 93 -9.68 10.86 -1.47
CA LYS A 93 -9.48 11.10 -2.90
C LYS A 93 -8.05 10.72 -3.29
N PRO A 94 -7.81 10.20 -4.51
CA PRO A 94 -6.45 9.98 -4.99
C PRO A 94 -5.68 11.29 -5.03
N LEU A 95 -4.38 11.22 -4.76
CA LEU A 95 -3.49 12.37 -4.92
C LEU A 95 -3.27 12.68 -6.40
N PRO A 96 -2.99 13.95 -6.77
CA PRO A 96 -2.60 14.27 -8.13
C PRO A 96 -1.33 13.52 -8.52
N TRP A 97 -1.29 12.93 -9.72
CA TRP A 97 -0.17 12.09 -10.16
C TRP A 97 1.21 12.78 -10.10
N LYS A 98 1.24 14.09 -10.35
CA LYS A 98 2.46 14.92 -10.34
C LYS A 98 2.69 15.66 -9.01
N SER A 99 1.93 15.33 -7.96
CA SER A 99 2.02 16.03 -6.69
C SER A 99 3.27 15.63 -5.92
N LYS A 100 3.76 16.54 -5.07
CA LYS A 100 4.89 16.28 -4.18
C LYS A 100 4.52 15.21 -3.15
N GLU A 101 3.27 15.21 -2.69
CA GLU A 101 2.71 14.27 -1.71
C GLU A 101 2.79 12.83 -2.21
N LEU A 102 2.33 12.57 -3.45
CA LEU A 102 2.36 11.21 -3.99
C LEU A 102 3.79 10.69 -4.08
N VAL A 103 4.72 11.47 -4.65
CA VAL A 103 6.11 11.03 -4.76
C VAL A 103 6.80 10.91 -3.39
N SER A 104 6.40 11.73 -2.40
CA SER A 104 6.93 11.64 -1.03
C SER A 104 6.50 10.33 -0.38
N LEU A 105 5.21 9.98 -0.47
CA LEU A 105 4.70 8.68 0.00
C LEU A 105 5.39 7.51 -0.72
N VAL A 106 5.58 7.59 -2.04
CA VAL A 106 6.30 6.57 -2.82
C VAL A 106 7.74 6.43 -2.35
N ALA A 107 8.45 7.54 -2.11
CA ALA A 107 9.83 7.52 -1.63
C ALA A 107 9.92 6.88 -0.24
N TYR A 108 9.03 7.26 0.68
CA TYR A 108 8.97 6.70 2.02
C TYR A 108 8.62 5.21 2.02
N PHE A 109 7.51 4.80 1.40
CA PHE A 109 7.14 3.37 1.36
C PHE A 109 8.12 2.52 0.56
N GLY A 110 8.83 3.10 -0.42
CA GLY A 110 9.93 2.43 -1.10
C GLY A 110 11.14 2.20 -0.19
N GLU A 111 11.38 3.08 0.79
CA GLU A 111 12.41 2.87 1.81
C GLU A 111 11.96 1.83 2.84
N VAL A 112 10.69 1.87 3.27
CA VAL A 112 10.08 0.83 4.12
C VAL A 112 10.17 -0.55 3.46
N GLN A 113 9.91 -0.63 2.16
CA GLN A 113 10.02 -1.87 1.38
C GLN A 113 11.41 -2.51 1.45
N LYS A 114 12.48 -1.71 1.36
CA LYS A 114 13.86 -2.24 1.41
C LYS A 114 14.21 -2.86 2.76
N GLY A 115 13.67 -2.28 3.84
CA GLY A 115 13.84 -2.81 5.19
C GLY A 115 12.86 -3.93 5.54
N PHE A 116 11.83 -4.16 4.71
CA PHE A 116 10.79 -5.12 5.01
C PHE A 116 11.29 -6.56 4.83
N LYS A 117 11.28 -7.31 5.93
CA LYS A 117 11.52 -8.75 5.94
C LYS A 117 10.19 -9.44 6.24
N PRO A 118 9.63 -10.23 5.31
CA PRO A 118 8.46 -11.04 5.61
C PRO A 118 8.80 -11.94 6.82
N SER A 119 8.07 -11.82 7.91
CA SER A 119 8.19 -12.80 8.99
C SER A 119 7.72 -14.15 8.46
N ALA A 120 8.42 -15.23 8.84
CA ALA A 120 8.00 -16.60 8.51
C ALA A 120 6.58 -16.92 9.02
N ALA A 121 6.08 -16.15 10.00
CA ALA A 121 4.75 -16.26 10.58
C ALA A 121 3.63 -15.54 9.79
N MET A 122 3.95 -14.71 8.79
CA MET A 122 2.93 -14.12 7.88
C MET A 122 2.47 -15.10 6.78
N ALA A 123 3.02 -16.32 6.76
CA ALA A 123 2.37 -17.47 6.13
C ALA A 123 1.14 -17.86 6.97
N ASN A 124 0.06 -17.10 6.83
CA ASN A 124 -1.32 -17.43 7.17
C ASN A 124 -1.50 -18.32 8.43
N PRO A 125 -1.77 -17.76 9.63
CA PRO A 125 -2.11 -18.59 10.79
C PRO A 125 -3.37 -19.45 10.60
N CYS A 126 -4.19 -19.19 9.57
CA CYS A 126 -5.29 -20.09 9.17
C CYS A 126 -4.84 -21.31 8.33
N ALA A 127 -3.57 -21.40 7.93
CA ALA A 127 -2.97 -22.62 7.35
C ALA A 127 -2.41 -23.56 8.43
N ALA A 128 -2.32 -23.11 9.68
CA ALA A 128 -2.11 -24.00 10.82
C ALA A 128 -3.40 -24.80 11.01
N LYS A 129 -3.35 -26.07 10.60
CA LYS A 129 -4.37 -27.12 10.78
C LYS A 129 -5.24 -26.84 12.02
N ASN A 130 -6.49 -26.51 11.76
CA ASN A 130 -7.53 -26.31 12.77
C ASN A 130 -7.63 -27.57 13.68
N PRO A 131 -7.28 -27.52 14.97
CA PRO A 131 -7.41 -28.66 15.87
C PRO A 131 -8.87 -28.94 16.29
N CYS A 132 -9.83 -28.12 15.86
CA CYS A 132 -11.26 -28.27 16.18
C CYS A 132 -12.08 -28.90 15.04
N ALA A 133 -11.47 -29.55 14.06
CA ALA A 133 -12.20 -30.42 13.13
C ALA A 133 -12.76 -31.63 13.91
N ALA A 134 -14.06 -31.57 14.18
CA ALA A 134 -14.85 -32.52 14.94
C ALA A 134 -14.46 -34.00 14.73
N LYS A 135 -14.22 -34.70 15.85
CA LYS A 135 -14.33 -36.16 15.91
C LYS A 135 -15.77 -36.52 15.50
N LYS A 136 -15.92 -37.13 14.34
CA LYS A 136 -17.11 -37.91 14.01
C LYS A 136 -17.13 -39.10 14.97
N MET A 137 -18.18 -39.18 15.79
CA MET A 137 -18.59 -40.39 16.51
C MET A 137 -19.45 -41.22 15.55
#